data_AF-A0A6A4IAB5-F1
#
_entry.id   AF-A0A6A4IAB5-F1
#
_cell.length_a   1.000
_cell.length_b   1.000
_cell.length_c   1.000
_cell.angle_alpha   90.00
_cell.angle_beta   90.00
_cell.angle_gamma   90.00
#
_symmetry.space_group_name_H-M   'P 1'
#
loop_
_entity.id
_entity.type
_entity.pdbx_description
1 polymer ?
#
loop_
_entity_poly.entity_id
_entity_poly.type
_entity_poly.pdbx_seq_one_letter_code
_entity_poly.pdbx_strand_id
1 'polypeptide(L)'
;MSKWDEVCILCGLRAGFPPQFIAYNRTKSKELLQWIDEVLRLLPKDNLDFTSRRIHTLLDTAMDAYSESVLNQHIMMPRLRAFLGTWRYFHTVVCVGYFEMDEYFGRDIVWSSDWPDEFGFPSGRNVQVKRAKIVWSGDPQVRIYHPIAEDTGSDTDDSDREKGSEEKPIPLSAAHAQGRCLSFYILEGPFYYLKAWLDLESMPSRSVMFSRGKESLSFEGELYEVINSREGRRDGLAGFLPYINYGDLRESVDQYQDCFIRTRNSAVHTTKAIQAHLEGEDLILAMLEDCQAHLYARPDVWPVPLDLKIDDAFPAKKLLPYKEMERTTAFLALPVELFIQILSLAPLSAIFTLAATCTEAHVQVTSQISRIIRTSVLSDTNETSMKWLLPVSTIPGENDRAFEVAWKWLAMANTNSPNSVENPFHHPEFPYLSFMKACYAASAWGMKNRRRIWGMVKQFEKIWRDYRTKGYEVHYFTHES
;
A
#
# COMPACT_ATOMS: atom_id res chain seq x y z
N MET A 1 -12.22 -10.55 27.01
CA MET A 1 -12.36 -10.04 25.64
C MET A 1 -11.29 -10.69 24.81
N SER A 2 -11.72 -11.36 23.76
CA SER A 2 -11.02 -12.45 23.09
C SER A 2 -10.12 -11.86 21.99
N LYS A 3 -8.80 -11.87 22.24
CA LYS A 3 -7.74 -11.28 21.39
C LYS A 3 -7.53 -12.09 20.10
N TRP A 4 -8.54 -12.15 19.22
CA TRP A 4 -8.51 -12.99 18.01
C TRP A 4 -8.57 -12.15 16.74
N ASP A 5 -7.73 -11.13 16.68
CA ASP A 5 -7.65 -10.25 15.53
C ASP A 5 -6.23 -10.33 15.02
N GLU A 6 -5.93 -11.45 14.36
CA GLU A 6 -4.73 -11.53 13.56
C GLU A 6 -4.73 -10.34 12.56
N VAL A 7 -3.56 -9.91 12.13
CA VAL A 7 -3.44 -8.92 11.07
C VAL A 7 -2.86 -9.58 9.83
N CYS A 8 -3.11 -9.00 8.66
CA CYS A 8 -2.45 -9.40 7.43
C CYS A 8 -0.93 -9.41 7.62
N ILE A 9 -0.29 -10.56 7.38
CA ILE A 9 1.15 -10.76 7.60
C ILE A 9 2.03 -9.81 6.78
N LEU A 10 1.49 -9.21 5.71
CA LEU A 10 2.26 -8.32 4.84
C LEU A 10 2.09 -6.86 5.27
N CYS A 11 0.85 -6.39 5.40
CA CYS A 11 0.56 -4.98 5.62
C CYS A 11 0.13 -4.62 7.04
N GLY A 12 0.00 -5.61 7.93
CA GLY A 12 -0.44 -5.43 9.30
C GLY A 12 -1.87 -4.91 9.42
N LEU A 13 -2.66 -4.97 8.34
CA LEU A 13 -4.05 -4.53 8.31
C LEU A 13 -5.01 -5.72 8.50
N ARG A 14 -6.10 -5.49 9.21
CA ARG A 14 -7.20 -6.43 9.34
C ARG A 14 -8.07 -6.40 8.10
N ALA A 15 -8.67 -7.53 7.74
CA ALA A 15 -9.71 -7.55 6.70
C ALA A 15 -11.05 -7.07 7.24
N GLY A 16 -11.82 -6.41 6.38
CA GLY A 16 -13.10 -5.84 6.73
C GLY A 16 -13.03 -4.36 7.01
N PHE A 17 -13.27 -3.57 5.95
CA PHE A 17 -13.48 -2.13 5.92
C PHE A 17 -12.32 -1.27 6.46
N PRO A 18 -12.16 -0.02 5.96
CA PRO A 18 -11.32 0.94 6.65
C PRO A 18 -11.86 1.19 8.07
N PRO A 19 -11.05 1.75 8.97
CA PRO A 19 -11.49 2.09 10.31
C PRO A 19 -12.79 2.91 10.28
N GLN A 20 -13.74 2.55 11.14
CA GLN A 20 -15.03 3.21 11.19
C GLN A 20 -14.97 4.53 11.97
N PHE A 21 -13.89 4.74 12.72
CA PHE A 21 -13.73 5.89 13.59
C PHE A 21 -12.37 6.57 13.36
N ILE A 22 -12.35 7.90 13.38
CA ILE A 22 -11.11 8.62 13.69
C ILE A 22 -10.98 8.57 15.22
N ALA A 23 -9.94 7.88 15.71
CA ALA A 23 -9.76 7.42 17.09
C ALA A 23 -10.41 8.29 18.16
N TYR A 24 -11.65 7.96 18.54
CA TYR A 24 -12.38 8.71 19.56
C TYR A 24 -13.55 7.94 20.15
N ASN A 25 -13.69 8.03 21.48
CA ASN A 25 -14.94 7.82 22.17
C ASN A 25 -15.45 9.19 22.67
N ARG A 26 -16.62 9.61 22.18
CA ARG A 26 -17.33 10.87 22.52
C ARG A 26 -17.41 11.21 24.02
N THR A 27 -17.34 10.20 24.88
CA THR A 27 -17.56 10.38 26.31
C THR A 27 -16.28 10.54 27.13
N LYS A 28 -15.10 10.21 26.60
CA LYS A 28 -13.80 10.34 27.27
C LYS A 28 -12.69 10.34 26.21
N SER A 29 -11.98 11.46 25.99
CA SER A 29 -10.66 11.32 25.38
C SER A 29 -9.72 12.46 25.78
N LYS A 30 -8.72 12.10 26.58
CA LYS A 30 -7.51 12.89 26.79
C LYS A 30 -6.82 13.15 25.43
N GLU A 31 -7.09 12.32 24.44
CA GLU A 31 -6.60 12.33 23.07
C GLU A 31 -7.08 13.53 22.24
N LEU A 32 -8.33 13.98 22.37
CA LEU A 32 -8.83 15.17 21.67
C LEU A 32 -8.20 16.43 22.25
N LEU A 33 -8.12 16.51 23.59
CA LEU A 33 -7.44 17.61 24.27
C LEU A 33 -5.96 17.67 23.88
N GLN A 34 -5.28 16.52 23.80
CA GLN A 34 -3.91 16.44 23.28
C GLN A 34 -3.80 16.93 21.82
N TRP A 35 -4.78 16.60 20.96
CA TRP A 35 -4.79 17.09 19.57
C TRP A 35 -4.96 18.61 19.54
N ILE A 36 -5.94 19.13 20.29
CA ILE A 36 -6.21 20.57 20.38
C ILE A 36 -4.97 21.30 20.89
N ASP A 37 -4.34 20.80 21.95
CA ASP A 37 -3.11 21.35 22.51
C ASP A 37 -1.98 21.38 21.48
N GLU A 38 -1.87 20.34 20.66
CA GLU A 38 -0.86 20.26 19.61
C GLU A 38 -1.11 21.25 18.48
N VAL A 39 -2.35 21.35 18.00
CA VAL A 39 -2.74 22.36 17.00
C VAL A 39 -2.45 23.77 17.54
N LEU A 40 -2.83 24.05 18.79
CA LEU A 40 -2.55 25.33 19.45
C LEU A 40 -1.06 25.64 19.55
N ARG A 41 -0.20 24.63 19.78
CA ARG A 41 1.26 24.81 19.81
C ARG A 41 1.85 25.14 18.44
N LEU A 42 1.28 24.61 17.37
CA LEU A 42 1.76 24.79 16.00
C LEU A 42 1.22 26.06 15.32
N LEU A 43 0.14 26.64 15.84
CA LEU A 43 -0.41 27.91 15.37
C LEU A 43 0.48 29.11 15.77
N PRO A 44 0.53 30.19 14.96
CA PRO A 44 1.22 31.42 15.33
C PRO A 44 0.62 32.01 16.60
N LYS A 45 1.46 32.30 17.60
CA LYS A 45 1.04 32.81 18.92
C LYS A 45 0.30 34.16 18.86
N ASP A 46 0.47 34.89 17.77
CA ASP A 46 -0.08 36.22 17.58
C ASP A 46 -1.53 36.18 17.03
N ASN A 47 -2.03 34.99 16.71
CA ASN A 47 -3.36 34.80 16.13
C ASN A 47 -4.41 34.55 17.22
N LEU A 48 -4.92 35.64 17.81
CA LEU A 48 -5.92 35.63 18.90
C LEU A 48 -7.26 34.98 18.53
N ASP A 49 -7.51 34.75 17.23
CA ASP A 49 -8.75 34.19 16.71
C ASP A 49 -8.91 32.68 16.99
N PHE A 50 -7.81 31.99 17.33
CA PHE A 50 -7.80 30.55 17.59
C PHE A 50 -7.77 30.24 19.09
N THR A 51 -8.96 30.07 19.67
CA THR A 51 -9.11 29.57 21.05
C THR A 51 -9.27 28.04 21.06
N SER A 52 -8.91 27.41 22.19
CA SER A 52 -9.16 25.97 22.42
C SER A 52 -10.61 25.58 22.13
N ARG A 53 -11.57 26.42 22.51
CA ARG A 53 -13.00 26.23 22.24
C ARG A 53 -13.32 26.26 20.74
N ARG A 54 -12.72 27.18 19.98
CA ARG A 54 -12.93 27.26 18.52
C ARG A 54 -12.36 26.03 17.82
N ILE A 55 -11.15 25.62 18.15
CA ILE A 55 -10.52 24.42 17.57
C ILE A 55 -11.34 23.18 17.91
N HIS A 56 -11.79 23.06 19.17
CA HIS A 56 -12.70 21.99 19.56
C HIS A 56 -13.95 21.95 18.67
N THR A 57 -14.60 23.10 18.46
CA THR A 57 -15.82 23.20 17.63
C THR A 57 -15.55 22.80 16.17
N LEU A 58 -14.43 23.25 15.59
CA LEU A 58 -14.04 22.91 14.22
C LEU A 58 -13.80 21.40 14.06
N LEU A 59 -13.05 20.79 14.97
CA LEU A 59 -12.78 19.36 14.94
C LEU A 59 -14.06 18.55 15.16
N ASP A 60 -14.91 18.95 16.11
CA ASP A 60 -16.18 18.26 16.40
C ASP A 60 -17.13 18.31 15.20
N THR A 61 -17.25 19.47 14.55
CA THR A 61 -18.08 19.63 13.34
C THR A 61 -17.57 18.77 12.17
N ALA A 62 -16.26 18.72 11.95
CA ALA A 62 -15.65 17.86 10.93
C ALA A 62 -15.91 16.37 11.23
N MET A 63 -15.86 15.98 12.50
CA MET A 63 -16.09 14.62 12.96
C MET A 63 -17.56 14.19 12.83
N ASP A 64 -18.50 15.10 13.10
CA ASP A 64 -19.93 14.87 12.89
C ASP A 64 -20.22 14.61 11.41
N ALA A 65 -19.67 15.45 10.53
CA ALA A 65 -19.78 15.27 9.08
C ALA A 65 -19.16 13.94 8.60
N TYR A 66 -18.03 13.52 9.17
CA TYR A 66 -17.44 12.21 8.88
C TYR A 66 -18.34 11.05 9.35
N SER A 67 -18.85 11.12 10.58
CA SER A 67 -19.65 10.04 11.18
C SER A 67 -20.98 9.84 10.46
N GLU A 68 -21.66 10.92 10.09
CA GLU A 68 -22.88 10.87 9.27
C GLU A 68 -22.63 10.26 7.89
N SER A 69 -21.48 10.58 7.29
CA SER A 69 -21.01 10.05 6.00
C SER A 69 -20.68 8.55 6.08
N VAL A 70 -20.10 8.06 7.18
CA VAL A 70 -19.77 6.63 7.37
C VAL A 70 -21.00 5.80 7.69
N LEU A 71 -21.90 6.28 8.56
CA LEU A 71 -23.13 5.58 8.95
C LEU A 71 -24.09 5.42 7.77
N ASN A 72 -24.07 6.36 6.82
CA ASN A 72 -24.83 6.29 5.59
C ASN A 72 -23.90 6.06 4.40
N GLN A 73 -23.47 4.81 4.16
CA GLN A 73 -22.54 4.46 3.06
C GLN A 73 -22.96 5.01 1.66
N HIS A 74 -24.27 5.22 1.43
CA HIS A 74 -24.80 5.85 0.22
C HIS A 74 -24.56 7.37 0.13
N ILE A 75 -24.34 8.03 1.27
CA ILE A 75 -24.07 9.46 1.45
C ILE A 75 -22.57 9.70 1.69
N MET A 76 -21.76 8.65 1.77
CA MET A 76 -20.32 8.77 2.00
C MET A 76 -19.71 9.72 0.97
N MET A 77 -19.00 10.76 1.45
CA MET A 77 -18.49 11.83 0.59
C MET A 77 -17.78 11.25 -0.63
N PRO A 78 -18.09 11.70 -1.87
CA PRO A 78 -17.54 11.09 -3.09
C PRO A 78 -16.02 10.95 -3.08
N ARG A 79 -15.31 11.93 -2.51
CA ARG A 79 -13.86 11.90 -2.30
C ARG A 79 -13.44 10.78 -1.34
N LEU A 80 -14.05 10.70 -0.16
CA LEU A 80 -13.77 9.62 0.81
C LEU A 80 -14.15 8.24 0.22
N ARG A 81 -15.26 8.14 -0.51
CA ARG A 81 -15.69 6.91 -1.19
C ARG A 81 -14.79 6.49 -2.33
N ALA A 82 -14.21 7.43 -3.07
CA ALA A 82 -13.24 7.11 -4.10
C ALA A 82 -11.98 6.45 -3.50
N PHE A 83 -11.49 6.93 -2.35
CA PHE A 83 -10.22 6.47 -1.76
C PHE A 83 -10.35 5.39 -0.68
N LEU A 84 -11.34 5.49 0.22
CA LEU A 84 -11.65 4.55 1.31
C LEU A 84 -12.80 3.59 0.96
N GLY A 85 -13.34 3.67 -0.26
CA GLY A 85 -14.44 2.81 -0.70
C GLY A 85 -14.11 1.32 -0.61
N THR A 86 -15.15 0.49 -0.71
CA THR A 86 -15.07 -0.97 -0.61
C THR A 86 -14.28 -1.58 -1.75
N TRP A 87 -12.97 -1.68 -1.57
CA TRP A 87 -12.12 -2.48 -2.44
C TRP A 87 -12.28 -3.93 -2.02
N ARG A 88 -12.77 -4.78 -2.93
CA ARG A 88 -13.05 -6.20 -2.64
C ARG A 88 -11.90 -6.91 -1.92
N TYR A 89 -10.66 -6.56 -2.29
CA TYR A 89 -9.42 -7.12 -1.78
C TYR A 89 -9.05 -6.71 -0.34
N PHE A 90 -9.81 -5.79 0.27
CA PHE A 90 -9.77 -5.54 1.72
C PHE A 90 -10.74 -6.41 2.51
N HIS A 91 -11.68 -7.10 1.86
CA HIS A 91 -12.68 -7.98 2.50
C HIS A 91 -12.36 -9.46 2.31
N THR A 92 -11.50 -9.76 1.35
CA THR A 92 -11.03 -11.10 1.03
C THR A 92 -9.59 -11.30 1.48
N VAL A 93 -9.34 -12.48 2.01
CA VAL A 93 -8.03 -12.95 2.45
C VAL A 93 -7.63 -14.22 1.71
N VAL A 94 -6.33 -14.39 1.54
CA VAL A 94 -5.68 -15.60 1.09
C VAL A 94 -5.08 -16.26 2.32
N CYS A 95 -5.61 -17.42 2.68
CA CYS A 95 -5.12 -18.27 3.76
C CYS A 95 -4.13 -19.28 3.18
N VAL A 96 -2.98 -19.41 3.81
CA VAL A 96 -1.88 -20.30 3.38
C VAL A 96 -1.48 -21.17 4.56
N GLY A 97 -1.54 -22.48 4.37
CA GLY A 97 -1.18 -23.45 5.42
C GLY A 97 -1.69 -24.84 5.15
N TYR A 98 -1.92 -25.60 6.22
CA TYR A 98 -2.51 -26.93 6.15
C TYR A 98 -3.90 -26.89 6.78
N PHE A 99 -4.90 -27.40 6.06
CA PHE A 99 -6.30 -27.40 6.51
C PHE A 99 -6.82 -28.83 6.51
N GLU A 100 -7.38 -29.28 7.63
CA GLU A 100 -8.07 -30.58 7.70
C GLU A 100 -9.50 -30.41 7.20
N MET A 101 -9.93 -31.36 6.36
CA MET A 101 -11.31 -31.49 5.96
C MET A 101 -12.02 -32.40 6.97
N ASP A 102 -12.34 -31.87 8.15
CA ASP A 102 -13.39 -32.51 8.94
C ASP A 102 -14.73 -32.04 8.36
N GLU A 103 -15.65 -32.97 8.06
CA GLU A 103 -16.95 -32.76 7.38
C GLU A 103 -17.85 -31.69 8.02
N TYR A 104 -17.47 -31.14 9.18
CA TYR A 104 -18.28 -30.20 9.95
C TYR A 104 -17.62 -28.85 10.20
N PHE A 105 -16.29 -28.74 10.22
CA PHE A 105 -15.58 -27.49 10.50
C PHE A 105 -14.17 -27.58 9.93
N GLY A 106 -13.84 -26.81 8.89
CA GLY A 106 -12.46 -26.67 8.42
C GLY A 106 -11.61 -25.98 9.47
N ARG A 107 -11.23 -26.68 10.54
CA ARG A 107 -10.33 -26.15 11.56
C ARG A 107 -8.97 -25.96 10.92
N ASP A 108 -8.27 -24.89 11.28
CA ASP A 108 -6.81 -24.88 11.15
C ASP A 108 -6.27 -26.15 11.80
N ILE A 109 -5.36 -26.83 11.12
CA ILE A 109 -4.70 -28.01 11.70
C ILE A 109 -3.87 -27.52 12.87
N VAL A 110 -4.46 -27.59 14.06
CA VAL A 110 -3.72 -27.64 15.31
C VAL A 110 -3.01 -28.97 15.26
N TRP A 111 -1.68 -28.96 15.26
CA TRP A 111 -0.93 -30.19 15.50
C TRP A 111 -1.44 -30.79 16.82
N SER A 112 -2.23 -31.86 16.71
CA SER A 112 -2.46 -32.78 17.82
C SER A 112 -1.18 -33.59 17.99
N SER A 113 -0.82 -33.89 19.22
CA SER A 113 0.24 -34.86 19.55
C SER A 113 0.02 -36.26 18.94
N ASP A 114 -1.16 -36.49 18.36
CA ASP A 114 -1.60 -37.78 17.83
C ASP A 114 -1.43 -37.90 16.29
N TRP A 115 -0.75 -36.96 15.64
CA TRP A 115 -0.43 -37.11 14.22
C TRP A 115 0.53 -38.28 14.00
N PRO A 116 0.23 -39.23 13.10
CA PRO A 116 1.13 -40.33 12.79
C PRO A 116 2.45 -39.77 12.23
N ASP A 117 3.58 -40.30 12.70
CA ASP A 117 4.94 -40.00 12.21
C ASP A 117 5.08 -40.11 10.66
N GLU A 118 4.11 -40.74 9.99
CA GLU A 118 4.05 -40.96 8.54
C GLU A 118 3.80 -39.68 7.71
N PHE A 119 3.22 -38.61 8.28
CA PHE A 119 2.92 -37.38 7.51
C PHE A 119 4.11 -36.42 7.36
N GLY A 120 5.18 -36.63 8.11
CA GLY A 120 6.35 -35.74 8.11
C GLY A 120 6.04 -34.36 8.71
N PHE A 121 7.09 -33.64 9.08
CA PHE A 121 6.94 -32.31 9.64
C PHE A 121 6.36 -31.30 8.62
N PRO A 122 5.47 -30.37 9.04
CA PRO A 122 4.88 -29.38 8.14
C PRO A 122 5.96 -28.49 7.53
N SER A 123 6.05 -28.49 6.20
CA SER A 123 7.06 -27.77 5.43
C SER A 123 6.37 -26.85 4.42
N GLY A 124 7.10 -26.22 3.51
CA GLY A 124 6.48 -25.51 2.40
C GLY A 124 5.87 -26.44 1.33
N ARG A 125 6.00 -27.77 1.49
CA ARG A 125 5.47 -28.77 0.56
C ARG A 125 4.01 -29.08 0.86
N ASN A 126 3.21 -29.22 -0.20
CA ASN A 126 1.77 -29.54 -0.09
C ASN A 126 0.97 -28.52 0.74
N VAL A 127 1.50 -27.30 0.88
CA VAL A 127 0.76 -26.18 1.48
C VAL A 127 -0.47 -25.91 0.62
N GLN A 128 -1.62 -25.80 1.28
CA GLN A 128 -2.88 -25.46 0.65
C GLN A 128 -3.06 -23.94 0.67
N VAL A 129 -3.68 -23.42 -0.40
CA VAL A 129 -4.04 -22.01 -0.53
C VAL A 129 -5.55 -21.94 -0.64
N LYS A 130 -6.18 -21.22 0.27
CA LYS A 130 -7.64 -21.05 0.30
C LYS A 130 -7.98 -19.57 0.29
N ARG A 131 -9.04 -19.19 -0.44
CA ARG A 131 -9.58 -17.84 -0.42
C ARG A 131 -10.71 -17.78 0.59
N ALA A 132 -10.78 -16.73 1.38
CA ALA A 132 -11.85 -16.54 2.35
C ALA A 132 -12.33 -15.10 2.43
N LYS A 133 -13.58 -14.90 2.84
CA LYS A 133 -14.19 -13.59 3.16
C LYS A 133 -14.37 -13.52 4.66
N ILE A 134 -13.97 -12.41 5.26
CA ILE A 134 -14.24 -12.19 6.68
C ILE A 134 -15.68 -11.66 6.81
N VAL A 135 -16.51 -12.42 7.53
CA VAL A 135 -17.88 -12.02 7.88
C VAL A 135 -17.89 -11.58 9.33
N TRP A 136 -18.38 -10.37 9.54
CA TRP A 136 -18.46 -9.74 10.85
C TRP A 136 -19.84 -9.98 11.45
N SER A 137 -19.93 -10.90 12.41
CA SER A 137 -21.19 -11.20 13.12
C SER A 137 -20.92 -11.47 14.60
N GLY A 138 -20.67 -10.42 15.38
CA GLY A 138 -20.39 -10.50 16.83
C GLY A 138 -19.00 -11.04 17.16
N ASP A 139 -18.64 -12.19 16.59
CA ASP A 139 -17.29 -12.75 16.50
C ASP A 139 -16.87 -12.80 15.02
N PRO A 140 -15.62 -12.45 14.67
CA PRO A 140 -15.14 -12.55 13.30
C PRO A 140 -15.12 -14.02 12.86
N GLN A 141 -15.85 -14.32 11.78
CA GLN A 141 -15.87 -15.63 11.15
C GLN A 141 -15.19 -15.56 9.79
N VAL A 142 -14.31 -16.51 9.50
CA VAL A 142 -13.70 -16.65 8.18
C VAL A 142 -14.54 -17.65 7.39
N ARG A 143 -15.16 -17.19 6.30
CA ARG A 143 -15.88 -18.08 5.37
C ARG A 143 -14.95 -18.40 4.21
N ILE A 144 -14.57 -19.66 4.07
CA ILE A 144 -13.78 -20.12 2.93
C ILE A 144 -14.69 -20.23 1.71
N TYR A 145 -14.24 -19.67 0.58
CA TYR A 145 -14.91 -19.81 -0.71
C TYR A 145 -14.00 -20.65 -1.61
N HIS A 146 -14.56 -21.70 -2.20
CA HIS A 146 -13.95 -22.30 -3.37
C HIS A 146 -14.24 -21.39 -4.58
N PRO A 147 -13.23 -21.00 -5.36
CA PRO A 147 -13.50 -20.28 -6.60
C PRO A 147 -14.34 -21.20 -7.51
N ILE A 148 -15.54 -20.76 -7.88
CA ILE A 148 -16.14 -21.25 -9.11
C ILE A 148 -15.18 -20.85 -10.23
N ALA A 149 -14.86 -21.79 -11.11
CA ALA A 149 -13.93 -21.60 -12.22
C ALA A 149 -14.13 -20.24 -12.90
N GLU A 150 -12.99 -19.60 -13.23
CA GLU A 150 -12.91 -18.30 -13.90
C GLU A 150 -13.89 -18.22 -15.08
N ASP A 151 -14.95 -17.42 -14.94
CA ASP A 151 -15.79 -17.06 -16.07
C ASP A 151 -15.40 -15.65 -16.51
N THR A 152 -14.87 -15.60 -17.72
CA THR A 152 -14.37 -14.43 -18.42
C THR A 152 -15.47 -13.42 -18.67
N GLY A 153 -15.29 -12.20 -18.15
CA GLY A 153 -15.77 -10.96 -18.77
C GLY A 153 -17.27 -10.68 -18.70
N SER A 154 -17.70 -9.90 -17.71
CA SER A 154 -18.58 -8.74 -17.93
C SER A 154 -18.72 -7.93 -16.64
N ASP A 155 -18.49 -6.62 -16.71
CA ASP A 155 -18.81 -5.66 -15.64
C ASP A 155 -20.32 -5.41 -15.57
N THR A 156 -21.07 -6.42 -15.14
CA THR A 156 -22.49 -6.31 -14.86
C THR A 156 -22.73 -6.65 -13.40
N ASP A 157 -23.33 -5.68 -12.69
CA ASP A 157 -23.78 -5.65 -11.29
C ASP A 157 -23.50 -6.92 -10.46
N ASP A 158 -22.57 -6.76 -9.51
CA ASP A 158 -21.99 -7.79 -8.63
C ASP A 158 -22.98 -8.43 -7.63
N SER A 159 -24.28 -8.17 -7.71
CA SER A 159 -25.26 -8.75 -6.76
C SER A 159 -25.67 -10.19 -7.09
N ASP A 160 -25.47 -10.67 -8.33
CA ASP A 160 -26.03 -11.94 -8.78
C ASP A 160 -24.99 -13.05 -9.06
N ARG A 161 -23.69 -12.76 -8.92
CA ARG A 161 -22.59 -13.75 -9.13
C ARG A 161 -22.19 -14.53 -7.86
N GLU A 162 -22.75 -14.21 -6.69
CA GLU A 162 -22.46 -14.86 -5.40
C GLU A 162 -23.20 -16.20 -5.20
N LYS A 163 -23.23 -17.11 -6.20
CA LYS A 163 -23.72 -18.49 -6.03
C LYS A 163 -22.60 -19.52 -6.07
N GLY A 164 -21.46 -19.21 -5.44
CA GLY A 164 -20.53 -20.22 -4.97
C GLY A 164 -21.20 -21.14 -3.97
N SER A 165 -20.82 -22.41 -3.93
CA SER A 165 -21.18 -23.29 -2.81
C SER A 165 -20.56 -22.71 -1.55
N GLU A 166 -21.33 -21.92 -0.80
CA GLU A 166 -20.92 -21.37 0.48
C GLU A 166 -20.66 -22.52 1.45
N GLU A 167 -19.39 -22.72 1.82
CA GLU A 167 -19.06 -23.59 2.95
C GLU A 167 -19.35 -22.89 4.28
N LYS A 168 -19.62 -23.69 5.31
CA LYS A 168 -19.95 -23.23 6.66
C LYS A 168 -18.83 -22.34 7.22
N PRO A 169 -19.17 -21.29 8.00
CA PRO A 169 -18.19 -20.41 8.61
C PRO A 169 -17.23 -21.19 9.51
N ILE A 170 -15.93 -20.91 9.37
CA ILE A 170 -14.90 -21.44 10.25
C ILE A 170 -14.66 -20.38 11.34
N PRO A 171 -14.88 -20.71 12.62
CA PRO A 171 -14.43 -19.86 13.70
C PRO A 171 -12.89 -19.84 13.69
N LEU A 172 -12.28 -18.65 13.70
CA LEU A 172 -10.84 -18.50 13.99
C LEU A 172 -10.58 -19.20 15.34
N SER A 173 -9.98 -20.39 15.28
CA SER A 173 -10.05 -21.34 16.39
C SER A 173 -9.14 -20.93 17.56
N ALA A 174 -9.44 -21.47 18.74
CA ALA A 174 -8.69 -21.34 19.99
C ALA A 174 -7.18 -21.68 19.89
N ALA A 175 -6.73 -22.25 18.78
CA ALA A 175 -5.35 -22.63 18.51
C ALA A 175 -4.42 -21.45 18.21
N HIS A 176 -4.95 -20.36 17.64
CA HIS A 176 -4.16 -19.15 17.40
C HIS A 176 -3.66 -18.53 18.72
N ALA A 177 -4.45 -18.46 19.79
CA ALA A 177 -4.01 -17.85 21.06
C ALA A 177 -2.96 -18.67 21.83
N GLN A 178 -2.70 -19.91 21.41
CA GLN A 178 -1.57 -20.68 21.95
C GLN A 178 -0.29 -20.51 21.11
N GLY A 179 -0.31 -19.71 20.03
CA GLY A 179 0.80 -19.55 19.11
C GLY A 179 1.19 -20.86 18.41
N ARG A 180 0.21 -21.76 18.24
CA ARG A 180 0.40 -23.12 17.70
C ARG A 180 -0.05 -23.28 16.25
N CYS A 181 -0.75 -22.29 15.70
CA CYS A 181 -1.15 -22.33 14.31
C CYS A 181 0.02 -21.91 13.40
N LEU A 182 0.30 -22.72 12.38
CA LEU A 182 1.30 -22.41 11.35
C LEU A 182 0.64 -21.82 10.09
N SER A 183 -0.67 -21.94 9.95
CA SER A 183 -1.43 -21.22 8.94
C SER A 183 -1.38 -19.73 9.22
N PHE A 184 -1.36 -18.94 8.16
CA PHE A 184 -1.43 -17.49 8.22
C PHE A 184 -2.33 -16.99 7.10
N TYR A 185 -2.65 -15.70 7.14
CA TYR A 185 -3.37 -15.07 6.07
C TYR A 185 -2.76 -13.75 5.64
N ILE A 186 -3.09 -13.40 4.40
CA ILE A 186 -2.73 -12.15 3.75
C ILE A 186 -4.01 -11.60 3.13
N LEU A 187 -4.21 -10.28 3.18
CA LEU A 187 -5.20 -9.63 2.34
C LEU A 187 -4.91 -9.94 0.87
N GLU A 188 -5.96 -10.22 0.09
CA GLU A 188 -5.79 -10.73 -1.27
C GLU A 188 -5.04 -9.75 -2.18
N GLY A 189 -5.32 -8.45 -2.07
CA GLY A 189 -4.64 -7.41 -2.86
C GLY A 189 -3.14 -7.36 -2.55
N PRO A 190 -2.75 -7.15 -1.27
CA PRO A 190 -1.37 -7.26 -0.83
C PRO A 190 -0.68 -8.58 -1.23
N PHE A 191 -1.39 -9.72 -1.21
CA PHE A 191 -0.85 -11.00 -1.70
C PHE A 191 -0.48 -10.95 -3.19
N TYR A 192 -1.35 -10.44 -4.05
CA TYR A 192 -1.05 -10.29 -5.47
C TYR A 192 0.07 -9.29 -5.75
N TYR A 193 0.13 -8.18 -5.00
CA TYR A 193 1.26 -7.25 -5.05
C TYR A 193 2.57 -7.95 -4.68
N LEU A 194 2.61 -8.69 -3.58
CA LEU A 194 3.79 -9.45 -3.18
C LEU A 194 4.22 -10.40 -4.28
N LYS A 195 3.29 -11.20 -4.81
CA LYS A 195 3.58 -12.18 -5.87
C LYS A 195 4.09 -11.54 -7.17
N ALA A 196 3.58 -10.36 -7.53
CA ALA A 196 3.97 -9.67 -8.77
C ALA A 196 5.28 -8.87 -8.64
N TRP A 197 5.60 -8.38 -7.44
CA TRP A 197 6.73 -7.48 -7.22
C TRP A 197 7.97 -8.17 -6.65
N LEU A 198 7.79 -9.29 -5.97
CA LEU A 198 8.89 -10.10 -5.45
C LEU A 198 9.63 -10.76 -6.62
N ASP A 199 10.86 -10.34 -6.86
CA ASP A 199 11.71 -10.88 -7.92
C ASP A 199 12.45 -12.13 -7.43
N LEU A 200 11.76 -13.26 -7.50
CA LEU A 200 12.32 -14.57 -7.13
C LEU A 200 13.43 -15.03 -8.07
N GLU A 201 13.49 -14.50 -9.31
CA GLU A 201 14.43 -14.91 -10.34
C GLU A 201 15.83 -14.32 -10.11
N SER A 202 15.92 -13.09 -9.61
CA SER A 202 17.22 -12.50 -9.23
C SER A 202 17.78 -13.01 -7.90
N MET A 203 17.01 -13.80 -7.15
CA MET A 203 17.46 -14.35 -5.87
C MET A 203 18.33 -15.61 -6.06
N PRO A 204 19.28 -15.89 -5.15
CA PRO A 204 20.04 -17.13 -5.16
C PRO A 204 19.12 -18.36 -5.21
N SER A 205 19.52 -19.40 -5.93
CA SER A 205 18.74 -20.64 -5.97
C SER A 205 18.63 -21.24 -4.58
N ARG A 206 17.44 -21.75 -4.23
CA ARG A 206 17.20 -22.51 -3.00
C ARG A 206 18.16 -23.70 -2.86
N SER A 207 18.59 -24.29 -3.98
CA SER A 207 19.51 -25.43 -3.99
C SER A 207 20.89 -25.12 -3.38
N VAL A 208 21.25 -23.84 -3.21
CA VAL A 208 22.52 -23.41 -2.60
C VAL A 208 22.62 -23.90 -1.16
N MET A 209 21.57 -23.75 -0.36
CA MET A 209 21.55 -24.22 1.03
C MET A 209 20.82 -25.54 1.25
N PHE A 210 19.78 -25.83 0.47
CA PHE A 210 18.94 -27.02 0.69
C PHE A 210 19.33 -28.18 -0.23
N SER A 211 20.49 -28.80 0.04
CA SER A 211 21.07 -29.87 -0.79
C SER A 211 20.22 -31.16 -0.88
N ARG A 212 19.43 -31.48 0.16
CA ARG A 212 18.51 -32.63 0.23
C ARG A 212 17.06 -32.30 -0.20
N GLY A 213 16.73 -31.02 -0.41
CA GLY A 213 15.41 -30.53 -0.82
C GLY A 213 15.48 -29.81 -2.16
N LYS A 214 16.01 -30.48 -3.19
CA LYS A 214 16.29 -29.89 -4.52
C LYS A 214 15.05 -29.44 -5.29
N GLU A 215 13.89 -29.94 -4.94
CA GLU A 215 12.64 -29.59 -5.61
C GLU A 215 12.27 -28.12 -5.31
N SER A 216 11.98 -27.37 -6.37
CA SER A 216 11.45 -26.02 -6.26
C SER A 216 10.11 -26.07 -5.52
N LEU A 217 9.95 -25.23 -4.50
CA LEU A 217 8.63 -25.01 -3.91
C LEU A 217 7.84 -24.02 -4.75
N SER A 218 6.51 -24.04 -4.58
CA SER A 218 5.66 -22.95 -5.05
C SER A 218 5.99 -21.66 -4.29
N PHE A 219 5.57 -20.52 -4.84
CA PHE A 219 5.67 -19.23 -4.17
C PHE A 219 5.06 -19.28 -2.76
N GLU A 220 3.86 -19.87 -2.64
CA GLU A 220 3.13 -19.98 -1.39
C GLU A 220 3.81 -20.94 -0.41
N GLY A 221 4.48 -21.99 -0.91
CA GLY A 221 5.28 -22.90 -0.10
C GLY A 221 6.53 -22.25 0.48
N GLU A 222 7.28 -21.49 -0.33
CA GLU A 222 8.43 -20.73 0.18
C GLU A 222 7.98 -19.62 1.15
N LEU A 223 6.87 -18.95 0.84
CA LEU A 223 6.27 -17.93 1.72
C LEU A 223 5.95 -18.51 3.10
N TYR A 224 5.37 -19.72 3.13
CA TYR A 224 5.05 -20.43 4.35
C TYR A 224 6.28 -20.75 5.19
N GLU A 225 7.37 -21.20 4.57
CA GLU A 225 8.63 -21.48 5.28
C GLU A 225 9.32 -20.21 5.78
N VAL A 226 9.28 -19.12 5.01
CA VAL A 226 9.83 -17.82 5.40
C VAL A 226 9.09 -17.27 6.62
N ILE A 227 7.76 -17.29 6.61
CA ILE A 227 6.91 -16.77 7.70
C ILE A 227 7.05 -17.61 8.97
N ASN A 228 7.13 -18.93 8.83
CA ASN A 228 7.25 -19.86 9.96
C ASN A 228 8.71 -20.18 10.31
N SER A 229 9.67 -19.35 9.91
CA SER A 229 11.09 -19.53 10.23
C SER A 229 11.39 -19.23 11.71
N ARG A 230 12.34 -19.98 12.28
CA ARG A 230 12.81 -19.79 13.67
C ARG A 230 13.66 -18.55 13.86
N GLU A 231 14.28 -18.03 12.79
CA GLU A 231 15.17 -16.88 12.91
C GLU A 231 14.41 -15.73 13.56
N GLY A 232 13.11 -15.53 13.30
CA GLY A 232 12.25 -14.66 14.09
C GLY A 232 10.82 -15.08 14.08
N ARG A 233 10.45 -15.60 15.23
CA ARG A 233 9.13 -16.12 15.54
C ARG A 233 8.05 -15.07 15.28
N ARG A 234 7.10 -15.43 14.42
CA ARG A 234 5.83 -14.72 14.26
C ARG A 234 5.17 -14.56 15.62
N ASP A 235 4.67 -13.36 15.90
CA ASP A 235 3.87 -13.11 17.09
C ASP A 235 2.62 -14.00 17.03
N GLY A 236 2.52 -14.96 17.96
CA GLY A 236 1.42 -15.92 17.98
C GLY A 236 0.07 -15.30 18.32
N LEU A 237 0.02 -14.09 18.89
CA LEU A 237 -1.22 -13.40 19.24
C LEU A 237 -1.65 -12.43 18.14
N ALA A 238 -0.74 -11.59 17.66
CA ALA A 238 -1.08 -10.54 16.69
C ALA A 238 -0.79 -10.96 15.24
N GLY A 239 0.03 -11.99 15.02
CA GLY A 239 0.47 -12.40 13.70
C GLY A 239 1.61 -11.56 13.11
N PHE A 240 2.13 -10.54 13.79
CA PHE A 240 3.22 -9.71 13.26
C PHE A 240 4.54 -10.48 13.09
N LEU A 241 5.26 -10.19 12.00
CA LEU A 241 6.65 -10.63 11.83
C LEU A 241 7.63 -9.63 12.48
N PRO A 242 8.58 -10.07 13.31
CA PRO A 242 9.51 -9.17 14.00
C PRO A 242 10.45 -8.40 13.07
N TYR A 243 10.67 -8.89 11.83
CA TYR A 243 11.58 -8.31 10.84
C TYR A 243 10.93 -7.35 9.86
N ILE A 244 9.61 -7.26 9.88
CA ILE A 244 8.88 -6.33 9.03
C ILE A 244 8.56 -5.10 9.87
N ASN A 245 9.01 -3.96 9.38
CA ASN A 245 8.59 -2.67 9.89
C ASN A 245 7.18 -2.36 9.36
N TYR A 246 6.17 -2.64 10.17
CA TYR A 246 4.79 -2.25 9.91
C TYR A 246 4.54 -0.75 10.18
N GLY A 247 5.60 0.01 10.47
CA GLY A 247 5.51 1.36 10.99
C GLY A 247 4.97 1.35 12.42
N ASP A 248 4.29 2.43 12.75
CA ASP A 248 3.76 2.69 14.07
C ASP A 248 2.49 1.85 14.38
N LEU A 249 2.09 0.94 13.47
CA LEU A 249 1.00 -0.03 13.63
C LEU A 249 1.14 -0.88 14.89
N ARG A 250 2.37 -1.35 15.16
CA ARG A 250 2.68 -2.22 16.30
C ARG A 250 2.52 -1.51 17.65
N GLU A 251 2.64 -0.19 17.64
CA GLU A 251 2.58 0.67 18.83
C GLU A 251 1.16 1.18 19.13
N SER A 252 0.19 0.85 18.27
CA SER A 252 -1.21 1.24 18.48
C SER A 252 -1.78 0.59 19.76
N VAL A 253 -2.31 1.44 20.64
CA VAL A 253 -2.70 1.12 22.03
C VAL A 253 -3.67 -0.05 22.12
N ASP A 254 -4.56 -0.18 21.15
CA ASP A 254 -5.64 -1.15 21.20
C ASP A 254 -5.30 -2.47 20.50
N GLN A 255 -4.24 -2.54 19.68
CA GLN A 255 -3.98 -3.69 18.79
C GLN A 255 -5.18 -4.06 17.89
N TYR A 256 -6.23 -3.22 17.84
CA TYR A 256 -7.45 -3.35 17.05
C TYR A 256 -7.58 -2.13 16.11
N GLN A 257 -7.99 -2.35 14.85
CA GLN A 257 -8.03 -1.34 13.78
C GLN A 257 -9.41 -0.69 13.57
N ASP A 258 -10.24 -0.64 14.61
CA ASP A 258 -11.55 0.04 14.54
C ASP A 258 -11.40 1.55 14.38
N CYS A 259 -10.22 2.09 14.73
CA CYS A 259 -9.86 3.47 14.51
C CYS A 259 -8.60 3.66 13.65
N PHE A 260 -8.50 4.81 12.99
CA PHE A 260 -7.27 5.19 12.30
C PHE A 260 -6.09 5.18 13.28
N ILE A 261 -5.02 4.50 12.89
CA ILE A 261 -3.90 4.12 13.76
C ILE A 261 -3.30 5.40 14.35
N ARG A 262 -3.17 5.41 15.68
CA ARG A 262 -2.67 6.54 16.46
C ARG A 262 -1.15 6.67 16.28
N THR A 263 -0.76 7.27 15.17
CA THR A 263 0.64 7.43 14.78
C THR A 263 0.85 8.89 14.43
N ARG A 264 0.38 9.74 15.36
CA ARG A 264 0.50 11.20 15.31
C ARG A 264 1.96 11.55 15.50
N ASN A 265 2.71 11.58 14.41
CA ASN A 265 4.01 12.24 14.39
C ASN A 265 3.84 13.77 14.45
N SER A 266 2.68 14.30 14.03
CA SER A 266 2.26 15.67 14.33
C SER A 266 0.82 15.99 13.91
N ALA A 267 0.23 17.08 14.40
CA ALA A 267 -1.01 17.71 13.90
C ALA A 267 -0.77 18.74 12.77
N VAL A 268 0.28 18.55 11.96
CA VAL A 268 0.76 19.55 10.99
C VAL A 268 -0.25 19.83 9.89
N HIS A 269 -0.91 18.82 9.32
CA HIS A 269 -1.82 19.03 8.21
C HIS A 269 -3.12 19.67 8.69
N THR A 270 -3.65 19.21 9.82
CA THR A 270 -4.81 19.80 10.50
C THR A 270 -4.54 21.28 10.81
N THR A 271 -3.35 21.59 11.36
CA THR A 271 -2.97 22.98 11.66
C THR A 271 -2.92 23.84 10.40
N LYS A 272 -2.28 23.36 9.33
CA LYS A 272 -2.22 24.10 8.05
C LYS A 272 -3.60 24.33 7.44
N ALA A 273 -4.48 23.34 7.52
CA ALA A 273 -5.86 23.45 7.04
C ALA A 273 -6.65 24.51 7.83
N ILE A 274 -6.51 24.52 9.15
CA ILE A 274 -7.12 25.53 10.02
C ILE A 274 -6.58 26.94 9.72
N GLN A 275 -5.26 27.08 9.49
CA GLN A 275 -4.65 28.35 9.08
C GLN A 275 -5.17 28.85 7.72
N ALA A 276 -5.47 27.92 6.82
CA ALA A 276 -6.07 28.21 5.52
C ALA A 276 -7.60 28.41 5.59
N HIS A 277 -8.18 28.46 6.80
CA HIS A 277 -9.62 28.61 7.04
C HIS A 277 -10.47 27.51 6.39
N LEU A 278 -9.93 26.29 6.28
CA LEU A 278 -10.68 25.13 5.82
C LEU A 278 -11.57 24.59 6.95
N GLU A 279 -12.82 24.27 6.62
CA GLU A 279 -13.84 23.75 7.53
C GLU A 279 -14.55 22.55 6.90
N GLY A 280 -15.27 21.75 7.70
CA GLY A 280 -16.06 20.62 7.20
C GLY A 280 -15.21 19.59 6.46
N GLU A 281 -15.59 19.26 5.22
CA GLU A 281 -14.99 18.16 4.43
C GLU A 281 -13.49 18.31 4.18
N ASP A 282 -13.03 19.53 3.87
CA ASP A 282 -11.63 19.80 3.56
C ASP A 282 -10.75 19.69 4.81
N LEU A 283 -11.32 19.96 5.99
CA LEU A 283 -10.66 19.75 7.28
C LEU A 283 -10.54 18.24 7.61
N ILE A 284 -11.55 17.43 7.27
CA ILE A 284 -11.53 15.97 7.48
C ILE A 284 -10.35 15.33 6.73
N LEU A 285 -10.10 15.73 5.48
CA LEU A 285 -8.99 15.18 4.70
C LEU A 285 -7.62 15.48 5.35
N ALA A 286 -7.45 16.68 5.91
CA ALA A 286 -6.24 17.04 6.64
C ALA A 286 -6.09 16.26 7.95
N MET A 287 -7.19 16.05 8.67
CA MET A 287 -7.22 15.21 9.88
C MET A 287 -6.85 13.75 9.58
N LEU A 288 -7.39 13.20 8.50
CA LEU A 288 -7.09 11.85 8.04
C LEU A 288 -5.63 11.69 7.60
N GLU A 289 -5.01 12.72 7.02
CA GLU A 289 -3.59 12.72 6.70
C GLU A 289 -2.73 12.62 7.97
N ASP A 290 -3.02 13.42 9.00
CA ASP A 290 -2.33 13.36 10.30
C ASP A 290 -2.54 12.01 11.03
N CYS A 291 -3.65 11.33 10.74
CA CYS A 291 -3.97 10.00 11.25
C CYS A 291 -3.48 8.85 10.35
N GLN A 292 -2.63 9.13 9.36
CA GLN A 292 -2.10 8.14 8.41
C GLN A 292 -3.20 7.30 7.73
N ALA A 293 -4.36 7.90 7.41
CA ALA A 293 -5.47 7.19 6.77
C ALA A 293 -5.10 6.59 5.40
N HIS A 294 -4.06 7.14 4.75
CA HIS A 294 -3.51 6.60 3.51
C HIS A 294 -3.11 5.12 3.62
N LEU A 295 -2.84 4.58 4.81
CA LEU A 295 -2.57 3.15 5.03
C LEU A 295 -3.74 2.26 4.60
N TYR A 296 -4.96 2.79 4.64
CA TYR A 296 -6.21 2.11 4.29
C TYR A 296 -6.73 2.50 2.90
N ALA A 297 -6.05 3.41 2.22
CA ALA A 297 -6.46 3.86 0.91
C ALA A 297 -6.27 2.76 -0.13
N ARG A 298 -7.18 2.70 -1.10
CA ARG A 298 -7.09 1.81 -2.24
C ARG A 298 -5.78 2.00 -3.04
N PRO A 299 -4.92 0.97 -3.17
CA PRO A 299 -3.65 1.09 -3.89
C PRO A 299 -3.82 1.11 -5.42
N ASP A 300 -5.03 0.88 -5.92
CA ASP A 300 -5.40 0.93 -7.34
C ASP A 300 -6.01 2.29 -7.76
N VAL A 301 -5.91 3.30 -6.90
CA VAL A 301 -6.32 4.68 -7.21
C VAL A 301 -5.13 5.49 -7.69
N TRP A 302 -5.18 5.87 -8.95
CA TRP A 302 -4.11 6.56 -9.68
C TRP A 302 -4.31 8.08 -9.68
N PRO A 303 -3.24 8.88 -9.67
CA PRO A 303 -3.37 10.33 -9.65
C PRO A 303 -3.83 10.85 -11.02
N VAL A 304 -4.93 11.59 -11.02
CA VAL A 304 -5.47 12.22 -12.24
C VAL A 304 -4.77 13.58 -12.43
N PRO A 305 -4.43 13.97 -13.67
CA PRO A 305 -3.75 15.22 -13.93
C PRO A 305 -4.46 16.50 -13.42
N LEU A 306 -5.79 16.45 -13.23
CA LEU A 306 -6.64 17.59 -12.86
C LEU A 306 -6.49 18.04 -11.40
N ASP A 307 -5.88 17.22 -10.52
CA ASP A 307 -5.68 17.57 -9.10
C ASP A 307 -4.45 18.48 -8.86
N LEU A 308 -3.66 18.75 -9.89
CA LEU A 308 -2.67 19.82 -9.85
C LEU A 308 -3.40 21.10 -10.25
N LYS A 309 -3.89 21.88 -9.26
CA LYS A 309 -3.99 23.33 -9.48
C LYS A 309 -2.60 23.77 -9.93
N ILE A 310 -2.50 24.11 -11.20
CA ILE A 310 -1.31 24.64 -11.87
C ILE A 310 -1.06 26.06 -11.33
N ASP A 311 -0.92 26.19 -10.01
CA ASP A 311 -0.46 27.40 -9.34
C ASP A 311 1.03 27.28 -8.97
N ASP A 312 1.59 26.05 -8.98
CA ASP A 312 3.04 25.77 -8.93
C ASP A 312 3.58 25.14 -10.23
N ALA A 313 2.71 24.86 -11.21
CA ALA A 313 3.17 24.60 -12.55
C ALA A 313 3.51 25.94 -13.18
N PHE A 314 4.80 26.27 -13.11
CA PHE A 314 5.46 27.06 -14.14
C PHE A 314 4.79 26.73 -15.47
N PRO A 315 4.32 27.74 -16.21
CA PRO A 315 3.48 27.51 -17.35
C PRO A 315 4.24 26.50 -18.21
N ALA A 316 3.55 25.42 -18.57
CA ALA A 316 3.70 24.89 -19.90
C ALA A 316 3.35 26.04 -20.87
N LYS A 317 4.18 27.10 -20.90
CA LYS A 317 4.39 27.91 -22.07
C LYS A 317 4.70 26.83 -23.08
N LYS A 318 3.74 26.63 -23.98
CA LYS A 318 3.87 25.93 -25.25
C LYS A 318 5.36 25.76 -25.49
N LEU A 319 5.85 24.52 -25.44
CA LEU A 319 7.15 24.19 -26.03
C LEU A 319 7.08 24.80 -27.43
N LEU A 320 7.59 26.02 -27.55
CA LEU A 320 7.64 26.70 -28.82
C LEU A 320 8.49 25.78 -29.66
N PRO A 321 8.07 25.47 -30.90
CA PRO A 321 8.91 24.69 -31.79
C PRO A 321 10.30 25.33 -31.74
N TYR A 322 11.31 24.49 -31.52
CA TYR A 322 12.74 24.80 -31.30
C TYR A 322 13.38 25.71 -32.39
N LYS A 323 12.59 26.23 -33.32
CA LYS A 323 12.98 27.03 -34.48
C LYS A 323 12.98 28.55 -34.29
N GLU A 324 12.48 29.11 -33.19
CA GLU A 324 12.36 30.59 -33.06
C GLU A 324 12.93 31.21 -31.77
N MET A 325 13.88 30.55 -31.10
CA MET A 325 14.75 31.25 -30.13
C MET A 325 16.10 31.54 -30.78
N GLU A 326 16.20 32.71 -31.40
CA GLU A 326 17.47 33.29 -31.78
C GLU A 326 18.35 33.45 -30.52
N ARG A 327 19.39 32.61 -30.50
CA ARG A 327 20.68 32.71 -29.79
C ARG A 327 20.83 33.91 -28.83
N THR A 328 20.94 33.62 -27.52
CA THR A 328 22.07 34.04 -26.67
C THR A 328 21.96 33.47 -25.25
N THR A 329 22.44 32.24 -25.03
CA THR A 329 22.90 31.80 -23.69
C THR A 329 24.18 30.96 -23.87
N ALA A 330 25.16 31.13 -22.99
CA ALA A 330 26.44 30.40 -23.05
C ALA A 330 26.26 28.86 -22.96
N PHE A 331 25.12 28.40 -22.43
CA PHE A 331 24.76 26.99 -22.34
C PHE A 331 24.43 26.34 -23.67
N LEU A 332 23.90 27.09 -24.65
CA LEU A 332 23.64 26.58 -26.01
C LEU A 332 24.93 26.37 -26.82
N ALA A 333 26.04 26.97 -26.38
CA ALA A 333 27.35 26.77 -27.00
C ALA A 333 28.06 25.52 -26.46
N LEU A 334 27.58 24.93 -25.37
CA LEU A 334 28.16 23.70 -24.82
C LEU A 334 27.55 22.48 -25.54
N PRO A 335 28.39 21.58 -26.10
CA PRO A 335 27.96 20.23 -26.47
C PRO A 335 27.21 19.56 -25.32
N VAL A 336 26.14 18.83 -25.64
CA VAL A 336 25.31 18.12 -24.66
C VAL A 336 26.15 17.20 -23.77
N GLU A 337 27.21 16.61 -24.34
CA GLU A 337 28.16 15.74 -23.67
C GLU A 337 28.96 16.49 -22.59
N LEU A 338 29.44 17.71 -22.90
CA LEU A 338 30.15 18.55 -21.95
C LEU A 338 29.21 19.08 -20.86
N PHE A 339 27.98 19.44 -21.23
CA PHE A 339 26.97 19.84 -20.25
C PHE A 339 26.67 18.70 -19.27
N ILE A 340 26.47 17.47 -19.75
CA ILE A 340 26.27 16.28 -18.91
C ILE A 340 27.48 16.02 -18.00
N GLN A 341 28.71 16.16 -18.52
CA GLN A 341 29.92 16.01 -17.70
C GLN A 341 30.01 17.08 -16.60
N ILE A 342 29.71 18.34 -16.92
CA ILE A 342 29.65 19.42 -15.93
C ILE A 342 28.60 19.12 -14.86
N LEU A 343 27.40 18.68 -15.27
CA LEU A 343 26.36 18.25 -14.34
C LEU A 343 26.79 17.07 -13.47
N SER A 344 27.55 16.12 -14.03
CA SER A 344 28.04 14.95 -13.27
C SER A 344 29.04 15.30 -12.16
N LEU A 345 29.72 16.45 -12.28
CA LEU A 345 30.71 16.94 -11.32
C LEU A 345 30.12 17.95 -10.32
N ALA A 346 28.92 18.46 -10.58
CA ALA A 346 28.26 19.44 -9.74
C ALA A 346 27.38 18.76 -8.66
N PRO A 347 27.31 19.31 -7.44
CA PRO A 347 26.35 18.84 -6.46
C PRO A 347 24.92 19.14 -6.94
N LEU A 348 23.97 18.24 -6.62
CA LEU A 348 22.57 18.37 -7.03
C LEU A 348 21.97 19.75 -6.69
N SER A 349 22.33 20.32 -5.55
CA SER A 349 21.89 21.66 -5.14
C SER A 349 22.30 22.76 -6.12
N ALA A 350 23.52 22.70 -6.67
CA ALA A 350 24.00 23.65 -7.66
C ALA A 350 23.30 23.44 -9.02
N ILE A 351 23.03 22.20 -9.40
CA ILE A 351 22.28 21.87 -10.61
C ILE A 351 20.86 22.43 -10.55
N PHE A 352 20.16 22.23 -9.43
CA PHE A 352 18.81 22.77 -9.24
C PHE A 352 18.80 24.29 -9.13
N THR A 353 19.82 24.90 -8.52
CA THR A 353 19.97 26.37 -8.47
C THR A 353 20.19 26.95 -9.86
N LEU A 354 21.00 26.28 -10.69
CA LEU A 354 21.20 26.67 -12.08
C LEU A 354 19.91 26.52 -12.90
N ALA A 355 19.19 25.40 -12.71
CA ALA A 355 17.89 25.17 -13.32
C ALA A 355 16.81 26.16 -12.84
N ALA A 356 16.96 26.77 -11.66
CA ALA A 356 16.03 27.80 -11.18
C ALA A 356 16.30 29.18 -11.80
N THR A 357 17.53 29.43 -12.26
CA THR A 357 17.96 30.73 -12.78
C THR A 357 17.99 30.80 -14.31
N CYS A 358 18.01 29.65 -15.00
CA CYS A 358 18.05 29.56 -16.46
C CYS A 358 16.99 28.59 -16.98
N THR A 359 16.08 29.08 -17.84
CA THR A 359 14.99 28.29 -18.41
C THR A 359 15.50 27.12 -19.27
N GLU A 360 16.61 27.30 -19.98
CA GLU A 360 17.19 26.25 -20.81
C GLU A 360 17.83 25.14 -19.97
N ALA A 361 18.60 25.51 -18.94
CA ALA A 361 19.14 24.57 -17.97
C ALA A 361 18.00 23.84 -17.24
N HIS A 362 16.91 24.55 -16.93
CA HIS A 362 15.71 23.96 -16.36
C HIS A 362 15.14 22.85 -17.25
N VAL A 363 14.91 23.14 -18.54
CA VAL A 363 14.35 22.18 -19.50
C VAL A 363 15.27 20.97 -19.65
N GLN A 364 16.58 21.19 -19.78
CA GLN A 364 17.56 20.10 -19.90
C GLN A 364 17.59 19.20 -18.66
N VAL A 365 17.69 19.79 -17.47
CA VAL A 365 17.70 19.06 -16.19
C VAL A 365 16.40 18.27 -16.02
N THR A 366 15.25 18.91 -16.27
CA THR A 366 13.92 18.29 -16.18
C THR A 366 13.77 17.12 -17.15
N SER A 367 14.23 17.28 -18.39
CA SER A 367 14.24 16.20 -19.40
C SER A 367 15.13 15.03 -18.98
N GLN A 368 16.31 15.30 -18.41
CA GLN A 368 17.22 14.24 -17.94
C GLN A 368 16.64 13.50 -16.74
N ILE A 369 16.05 14.21 -15.78
CA ILE A 369 15.36 13.60 -14.63
C ILE A 369 14.20 12.74 -15.13
N SER A 370 13.37 13.24 -16.05
CA SER A 370 12.26 12.46 -16.62
C SER A 370 12.76 11.18 -17.31
N ARG A 371 13.91 11.24 -18.01
CA ARG A 371 14.54 10.07 -18.62
C ARG A 371 15.05 9.08 -17.56
N ILE A 372 15.70 9.55 -16.50
CA ILE A 372 16.16 8.70 -15.39
C ILE A 372 14.98 8.00 -14.74
N ILE A 373 13.90 8.74 -14.43
CA ILE A 373 12.67 8.17 -13.86
C ILE A 373 12.09 7.12 -14.80
N ARG A 374 11.98 7.41 -16.10
CA ARG A 374 11.51 6.44 -17.10
C ARG A 374 12.34 5.16 -17.05
N THR A 375 13.67 5.27 -17.08
CA THR A 375 14.56 4.12 -17.02
C THR A 375 14.36 3.35 -15.71
N SER A 376 14.26 4.03 -14.56
CA SER A 376 14.00 3.37 -13.27
C SER A 376 12.63 2.70 -13.18
N VAL A 377 11.59 3.28 -13.78
CA VAL A 377 10.24 2.70 -13.79
C VAL A 377 10.18 1.47 -14.69
N LEU A 378 10.77 1.55 -15.88
CA LEU A 378 10.75 0.48 -16.88
C LEU A 378 11.88 -0.53 -16.73
N SER A 379 12.79 -0.34 -15.77
CA SER A 379 13.88 -1.28 -15.54
C SER A 379 13.35 -2.60 -14.97
N ASP A 380 13.78 -3.69 -15.58
CA ASP A 380 13.55 -5.03 -15.07
C ASP A 380 14.35 -5.32 -13.80
N THR A 381 15.43 -4.57 -13.54
CA THR A 381 16.31 -4.79 -12.38
C THR A 381 15.71 -4.23 -11.09
N ASN A 382 15.41 -5.13 -10.15
CA ASN A 382 14.65 -4.81 -8.94
C ASN A 382 15.33 -3.86 -7.93
N GLU A 383 16.64 -3.65 -8.02
CA GLU A 383 17.39 -2.81 -7.05
C GLU A 383 17.13 -1.32 -7.22
N THR A 384 16.87 -0.86 -8.46
CA THR A 384 16.56 0.53 -8.77
C THR A 384 15.15 0.72 -9.34
N SER A 385 14.41 -0.38 -9.43
CA SER A 385 13.10 -0.40 -10.06
C SER A 385 12.07 0.37 -9.24
N MET A 386 11.30 1.21 -9.92
CA MET A 386 10.10 1.85 -9.38
C MET A 386 8.84 1.15 -9.91
N LYS A 387 8.83 -0.19 -9.95
CA LYS A 387 7.69 -1.04 -10.38
C LYS A 387 6.36 -0.71 -9.71
N TRP A 388 6.38 -0.12 -8.50
CA TRP A 388 5.17 0.38 -7.85
C TRP A 388 4.49 1.54 -8.60
N LEU A 389 5.12 2.17 -9.59
CA LEU A 389 4.51 3.15 -10.48
C LEU A 389 3.84 2.51 -11.73
N LEU A 390 3.98 1.20 -11.91
CA LEU A 390 3.35 0.44 -12.99
C LEU A 390 2.19 -0.40 -12.44
N PRO A 391 1.14 -0.66 -13.24
CA PRO A 391 0.05 -1.52 -12.82
C PRO A 391 0.47 -2.97 -12.69
N VAL A 392 -0.26 -3.72 -11.86
CA VAL A 392 -0.08 -5.16 -11.67
C VAL A 392 -1.17 -5.93 -12.40
N SER A 393 -0.79 -6.71 -13.39
CA SER A 393 -1.72 -7.47 -14.25
C SER A 393 -2.46 -8.59 -13.53
N THR A 394 -1.90 -9.11 -12.43
CA THR A 394 -2.54 -10.17 -11.62
C THR A 394 -3.72 -9.67 -10.80
N ILE A 395 -3.94 -8.35 -10.73
CA ILE A 395 -5.09 -7.75 -10.05
C ILE A 395 -6.12 -7.34 -11.12
N PRO A 396 -7.26 -8.03 -11.21
CA PRO A 396 -8.31 -7.73 -12.17
C PRO A 396 -8.71 -6.24 -12.23
N GLY A 397 -8.74 -5.72 -13.46
CA GLY A 397 -9.11 -4.34 -13.81
C GLY A 397 -8.09 -3.26 -13.42
N GLU A 398 -6.95 -3.61 -12.79
CA GLU A 398 -5.94 -2.62 -12.41
C GLU A 398 -5.26 -2.00 -13.64
N ASN A 399 -4.92 -2.83 -14.64
CA ASN A 399 -4.35 -2.36 -15.91
C ASN A 399 -5.27 -1.35 -16.59
N ASP A 400 -6.57 -1.67 -16.71
CA ASP A 400 -7.53 -0.80 -17.39
C ASP A 400 -7.63 0.57 -16.71
N ARG A 401 -7.77 0.57 -15.37
CA ARG A 401 -7.82 1.81 -14.57
C ARG A 401 -6.53 2.62 -14.67
N ALA A 402 -5.37 1.95 -14.63
CA ALA A 402 -4.08 2.61 -14.74
C ALA A 402 -3.87 3.20 -16.14
N PHE A 403 -4.22 2.45 -17.19
CA PHE A 403 -4.08 2.86 -18.57
C PHE A 403 -5.03 4.01 -18.90
N GLU A 404 -6.27 3.99 -18.41
CA GLU A 404 -7.21 5.11 -18.55
C GLU A 404 -6.61 6.41 -18.00
N VAL A 405 -6.00 6.37 -16.81
CA VAL A 405 -5.34 7.55 -16.21
C VAL A 405 -4.06 7.91 -16.96
N ALA A 406 -3.26 6.94 -17.37
CA ALA A 406 -2.04 7.17 -18.14
C ALA A 406 -2.31 7.84 -19.50
N TRP A 407 -3.41 7.48 -20.17
CA TRP A 407 -3.85 8.15 -21.39
C TRP A 407 -4.25 9.61 -21.15
N LYS A 408 -4.87 9.94 -20.00
CA LYS A 408 -5.15 11.34 -19.62
C LYS A 408 -3.86 12.14 -19.43
N TRP A 409 -2.82 11.52 -18.85
CA TRP A 409 -1.49 12.14 -18.73
C TRP A 409 -0.82 12.37 -20.10
N LEU A 410 -0.95 11.43 -21.03
CA LEU A 410 -0.46 11.58 -22.40
C LEU A 410 -1.19 12.69 -23.16
N ALA A 411 -2.52 12.76 -23.04
CA ALA A 411 -3.32 13.80 -23.69
C ALA A 411 -2.90 15.22 -23.26
N MET A 412 -2.53 15.42 -21.99
CA MET A 412 -1.96 16.70 -21.52
C MET A 412 -0.62 17.06 -22.16
N ALA A 413 0.16 16.07 -22.58
CA ALA A 413 1.43 16.30 -23.25
C ALA A 413 1.28 16.69 -24.74
N ASN A 414 0.04 16.96 -25.22
CA ASN A 414 -0.31 17.33 -26.60
C ASN A 414 0.08 16.28 -27.66
N THR A 415 -0.01 15.01 -27.30
CA THR A 415 0.32 13.91 -28.21
C THR A 415 -0.92 13.53 -29.00
N ASN A 416 -1.10 14.14 -30.18
CA ASN A 416 -2.24 13.86 -31.09
C ASN A 416 -2.15 12.50 -31.80
N SER A 417 -1.48 11.50 -31.22
CA SER A 417 -1.24 10.22 -31.87
C SER A 417 -1.65 9.06 -30.97
N PRO A 418 -2.88 8.54 -31.11
CA PRO A 418 -3.30 7.30 -30.46
C PRO A 418 -2.76 6.07 -31.20
N ASN A 419 -1.50 6.10 -31.64
CA ASN A 419 -0.98 5.07 -32.54
C ASN A 419 -0.05 4.08 -31.82
N SER A 420 -0.56 2.85 -31.68
CA SER A 420 0.16 1.56 -31.62
C SER A 420 0.84 1.08 -30.32
N VAL A 421 0.90 1.86 -29.24
CA VAL A 421 1.50 1.36 -27.99
C VAL A 421 0.46 0.69 -27.10
N GLU A 422 0.62 -0.62 -26.87
CA GLU A 422 -0.27 -1.44 -26.01
C GLU A 422 -0.24 -0.99 -24.54
N ASN A 423 0.89 -0.43 -24.07
CA ASN A 423 1.05 0.10 -22.72
C ASN A 423 1.40 1.61 -22.73
N PRO A 424 0.51 2.51 -22.27
CA PRO A 424 0.74 3.96 -22.30
C PRO A 424 1.96 4.42 -21.49
N PHE A 425 2.38 3.68 -20.46
CA PHE A 425 3.59 4.00 -19.71
C PHE A 425 4.84 3.86 -20.58
N HIS A 426 4.85 2.96 -21.57
CA HIS A 426 6.01 2.76 -22.44
C HIS A 426 6.15 3.88 -23.50
N HIS A 427 5.12 4.71 -23.66
CA HIS A 427 5.10 5.78 -24.65
C HIS A 427 6.25 6.76 -24.41
N PRO A 428 7.05 7.14 -25.44
CA PRO A 428 8.22 8.00 -25.26
C PRO A 428 7.91 9.38 -24.66
N GLU A 429 6.70 9.87 -24.91
CA GLU A 429 6.23 11.19 -24.48
C GLU A 429 5.45 11.14 -23.14
N PHE A 430 5.40 9.99 -22.47
CA PHE A 430 4.78 9.90 -21.14
C PHE A 430 5.47 10.85 -20.16
N PRO A 431 4.75 11.76 -19.47
CA PRO A 431 5.35 12.79 -18.65
C PRO A 431 5.77 12.27 -17.26
N TYR A 432 6.75 11.38 -17.22
CA TYR A 432 7.20 10.66 -16.02
C TYR A 432 7.49 11.55 -14.81
N LEU A 433 8.14 12.70 -15.02
CA LEU A 433 8.43 13.61 -13.91
C LEU A 433 7.15 14.20 -13.30
N SER A 434 6.21 14.68 -14.14
CA SER A 434 4.95 15.26 -13.66
C SER A 434 4.06 14.20 -13.01
N PHE A 435 4.00 13.02 -13.61
CA PHE A 435 3.30 11.87 -13.05
C PHE A 435 3.88 11.46 -11.69
N MET A 436 5.21 11.37 -11.57
CA MET A 436 5.87 11.05 -10.31
C MET A 436 5.57 12.12 -9.25
N LYS A 437 5.64 13.42 -9.59
CA LYS A 437 5.24 14.49 -8.66
C LYS A 437 3.81 14.31 -8.16
N ALA A 438 2.88 13.97 -9.05
CA ALA A 438 1.50 13.71 -8.68
C ALA A 438 1.36 12.49 -7.76
N CYS A 439 2.15 11.43 -7.96
CA CYS A 439 2.17 10.26 -7.08
C CYS A 439 2.64 10.58 -5.64
N TYR A 440 3.43 11.64 -5.47
CA TYR A 440 3.90 12.13 -4.16
C TYR A 440 3.05 13.26 -3.59
N ALA A 441 2.02 13.73 -4.32
CA ALA A 441 1.15 14.80 -3.87
C ALA A 441 0.40 14.40 -2.59
N ALA A 442 0.03 15.40 -1.78
CA ALA A 442 -0.70 15.17 -0.54
C ALA A 442 -2.01 14.40 -0.76
N SER A 443 -2.70 14.67 -1.87
CA SER A 443 -3.96 14.03 -2.28
C SER A 443 -3.81 12.61 -2.84
N ALA A 444 -2.58 12.14 -3.15
CA ALA A 444 -2.36 10.85 -3.80
C ALA A 444 -2.28 9.67 -2.82
N TRP A 445 -3.30 9.50 -1.96
CA TRP A 445 -3.31 8.49 -0.90
C TRP A 445 -3.15 7.05 -1.42
N GLY A 446 -3.77 6.73 -2.56
CA GLY A 446 -3.62 5.40 -3.17
C GLY A 446 -2.16 5.09 -3.52
N MET A 447 -1.46 6.04 -4.11
CA MET A 447 -0.03 5.91 -4.44
C MET A 447 0.86 5.87 -3.19
N LYS A 448 0.52 6.61 -2.13
CA LYS A 448 1.20 6.49 -0.83
C LYS A 448 1.08 5.07 -0.27
N ASN A 449 -0.11 4.47 -0.29
CA ASN A 449 -0.28 3.08 0.17
C ASN A 449 0.46 2.09 -0.72
N ARG A 450 0.38 2.27 -2.03
CA ARG A 450 1.07 1.45 -3.02
C ARG A 450 2.59 1.44 -2.79
N ARG A 451 3.18 2.62 -2.57
CA ARG A 451 4.60 2.79 -2.22
C ARG A 451 4.95 2.11 -0.89
N ARG A 452 4.06 2.18 0.10
CA ARG A 452 4.24 1.47 1.38
C ARG A 452 4.26 -0.05 1.18
N ILE A 453 3.28 -0.60 0.45
CA ILE A 453 3.23 -2.05 0.15
C ILE A 453 4.50 -2.48 -0.58
N TRP A 454 4.97 -1.69 -1.56
CA TRP A 454 6.26 -1.94 -2.21
C TRP A 454 7.43 -1.95 -1.22
N GLY A 455 7.48 -1.01 -0.27
CA GLY A 455 8.47 -1.01 0.81
C GLY A 455 8.40 -2.26 1.69
N MET A 456 7.22 -2.83 1.91
CA MET A 456 7.05 -4.11 2.60
C MET A 456 7.56 -5.28 1.75
N VAL A 457 7.25 -5.31 0.45
CA VAL A 457 7.79 -6.32 -0.49
C VAL A 457 9.33 -6.30 -0.48
N LYS A 458 9.96 -5.12 -0.46
CA LYS A 458 11.43 -5.01 -0.36
C LYS A 458 12.02 -5.56 0.93
N GLN A 459 11.29 -5.47 2.03
CA GLN A 459 11.70 -6.13 3.27
C GLN A 459 11.57 -7.66 3.14
N PHE A 460 10.50 -8.15 2.50
CA PHE A 460 10.36 -9.57 2.18
C PHE A 460 11.44 -10.08 1.24
N GLU A 461 11.85 -9.33 0.21
CA GLU A 461 12.96 -9.71 -0.69
C GLU A 461 14.24 -10.00 0.10
N LYS A 462 14.55 -9.14 1.07
CA LYS A 462 15.73 -9.34 1.94
C LYS A 462 15.61 -10.62 2.75
N ILE A 463 14.46 -10.83 3.41
CA ILE A 463 14.21 -12.03 4.22
C ILE A 463 14.27 -13.30 3.36
N TRP A 464 13.71 -13.25 2.15
CA TRP A 464 13.74 -14.37 1.22
C TRP A 464 15.15 -14.72 0.75
N ARG A 465 15.95 -13.69 0.46
CA ARG A 465 17.35 -13.85 0.09
C ARG A 465 18.14 -14.44 1.25
N ASP A 466 17.94 -13.95 2.46
CA ASP A 466 18.58 -14.51 3.66
C ASP A 466 18.14 -15.97 3.88
N TYR A 467 16.84 -16.29 3.74
CA TYR A 467 16.32 -17.66 3.79
C TYR A 467 17.00 -18.59 2.78
N ARG A 468 17.10 -18.20 1.50
CA ARG A 468 17.72 -19.03 0.45
C ARG A 468 19.25 -19.16 0.60
N THR A 469 19.90 -18.19 1.23
CA THR A 469 21.38 -18.17 1.36
C THR A 469 21.90 -18.71 2.67
N LYS A 470 21.16 -18.60 3.77
CA LYS A 470 21.57 -19.07 5.09
C LYS A 470 20.88 -20.37 5.46
N GLY A 471 19.68 -20.60 4.90
CA GLY A 471 18.77 -21.63 5.36
C GLY A 471 18.21 -21.27 6.73
N TYR A 472 16.91 -21.41 6.92
CA TYR A 472 16.30 -21.30 8.24
C TYR A 472 15.78 -22.66 8.68
N GLU A 473 16.00 -22.98 9.95
CA GLU A 473 15.15 -23.96 10.59
C GLU A 473 13.73 -23.40 10.59
N VAL A 474 12.82 -24.05 9.87
CA VAL A 474 11.38 -23.83 10.02
C VAL A 474 11.01 -24.26 11.44
N HIS A 475 10.08 -23.57 12.08
CA HIS A 475 9.55 -24.00 13.37
C HIS A 475 8.84 -25.36 13.22
N TYR A 476 9.61 -26.44 13.28
CA TYR A 476 9.13 -27.71 13.79
C TYR A 476 9.09 -27.52 15.31
N PHE A 477 7.94 -27.69 15.95
CA PHE A 477 7.88 -27.57 17.41
C PHE A 477 8.91 -28.54 18.02
N THR A 478 10.01 -28.04 18.56
CA THR A 478 10.81 -28.83 19.50
C THR A 478 10.00 -28.79 20.78
N HIS A 479 9.48 -29.95 21.18
CA HIS A 479 9.15 -30.21 22.57
C HIS A 479 10.38 -29.79 23.39
N GLU A 480 10.29 -28.67 24.10
CA GLU A 480 11.10 -28.50 25.30
C GLU A 480 10.58 -29.58 26.27
N SER A 481 11.36 -30.65 26.34
CA SER A 481 11.21 -31.77 27.27
C SER A 481 11.42 -31.33 28.72
#